data_AF-A0A5M6CJI9-F1
#
_entry.id   AF-A0A5M6CJI9-F1
#
_cell.length_a   1.000
_cell.length_b   1.000
_cell.length_c   1.000
_cell.angle_alpha   90.00
_cell.angle_beta   90.00
_cell.angle_gamma   90.00
#
_symmetry.space_group_name_H-M   'P 1'
#
loop_
_entity.id
_entity.type
_entity.pdbx_description
1 polymer ?
#
loop_
_entity_poly.entity_id
_entity_poly.type
_entity_poly.pdbx_seq_one_letter_code
_entity_poly.pdbx_strand_id
1 'polypeptide(L)'
;MSFIHANPIKYWRVRLWTLEESWTGTILILLTFFPVYFLYKLNLYRWKRALTITASVIIFISYVIVSESKGFLVLVMICVLPLAFQFIKKHKYLRRISFILAGFILALFVVAVINLRDVMFDQFNNSITFGTRFTSIYAAIDVFLHSYIGVGYSGFVNFYPQSIEAAMNSGVFDGFNLQEIKAYLSTTKALSTKSEFFDNLIFGGIVYLYFFYKFFIQRYYNLSKIARQETYFLRIPLLFIILAGIIYITYHIKYEVWLFLAFLDFVQEYYYKNAEPTKETT
;
A
#
# COMPACT_ATOMS: atom_id res chain seq x y z
N MET A 1 -6.56 28.09 13.94
CA MET A 1 -5.57 27.00 14.07
C MET A 1 -6.17 25.93 14.96
N SER A 2 -6.58 24.77 14.43
CA SER A 2 -6.87 23.61 15.28
C SER A 2 -5.55 22.88 15.51
N PHE A 3 -5.17 22.74 16.77
CA PHE A 3 -3.93 22.06 17.20
C PHE A 3 -3.95 20.54 16.90
N ILE A 4 -5.10 20.05 16.44
CA ILE A 4 -5.34 18.69 15.96
C ILE A 4 -5.91 18.86 14.56
N HIS A 5 -5.42 18.09 13.58
CA HIS A 5 -5.79 18.14 12.15
C HIS A 5 -7.26 17.73 11.84
N ALA A 6 -8.19 18.04 12.73
CA ALA A 6 -9.62 17.84 12.55
C ALA A 6 -10.24 19.08 11.92
N ASN A 7 -10.59 18.98 10.63
CA ASN A 7 -11.50 19.95 10.01
C ASN A 7 -12.92 19.64 10.49
N PRO A 8 -13.67 20.59 11.11
CA PRO A 8 -15.00 20.35 11.68
C PRO A 8 -16.01 19.76 10.68
N ILE A 9 -15.84 20.05 9.39
CA ILE A 9 -16.76 19.64 8.32
C ILE A 9 -16.52 18.19 7.86
N LYS A 10 -15.39 17.57 8.24
CA LYS A 10 -15.02 16.18 7.88
C LYS A 10 -14.33 15.45 9.02
N TYR A 11 -14.88 15.53 10.24
CA TYR A 11 -14.34 14.87 11.42
C TYR A 11 -14.23 13.33 11.28
N TRP A 12 -15.03 12.74 10.39
CA TRP A 12 -15.04 11.29 10.10
C TRP A 12 -13.90 10.81 9.19
N ARG A 13 -13.14 11.71 8.53
CA ARG A 13 -11.96 11.28 7.79
C ARG A 13 -10.88 10.87 8.78
N VAL A 14 -10.73 9.56 8.96
CA VAL A 14 -9.76 8.97 9.89
C VAL A 14 -8.34 9.22 9.36
N ARG A 15 -7.80 10.39 9.72
CA ARG A 15 -6.44 10.81 9.41
C ARG A 15 -5.43 10.37 10.48
N LEU A 16 -5.90 9.89 11.64
CA LEU A 16 -5.08 9.64 12.83
C LEU A 16 -4.07 10.79 13.01
N TRP A 17 -2.76 10.49 12.99
CA TRP A 17 -1.66 11.44 13.12
C TRP A 17 -1.00 11.77 11.76
N THR A 18 -1.67 11.44 10.65
CA THR A 18 -1.16 11.59 9.29
C THR A 18 -1.85 12.73 8.55
N LEU A 19 -1.14 13.34 7.59
CA LEU A 19 -1.65 14.49 6.82
C LEU A 19 -2.72 14.07 5.80
N GLU A 20 -2.66 12.83 5.29
CA GLU A 20 -3.59 12.28 4.31
C GLU A 20 -4.27 11.01 4.82
N GLU A 21 -5.57 10.84 4.55
CA GLU A 21 -6.35 9.66 4.98
C GLU A 21 -5.82 8.34 4.36
N SER A 22 -5.28 8.42 3.15
CA SER A 22 -4.61 7.30 2.47
C SER A 22 -3.44 6.74 3.29
N TRP A 23 -2.79 7.57 4.11
CA TRP A 23 -1.60 7.17 4.86
C TRP A 23 -1.98 6.40 6.12
N THR A 24 -3.17 6.58 6.65
CA THR A 24 -3.70 5.81 7.80
C THR A 24 -3.79 4.30 7.48
N GLY A 25 -3.95 3.94 6.21
CA GLY A 25 -4.14 2.55 5.79
C GLY A 25 -3.01 1.60 6.20
N THR A 26 -1.75 2.02 6.10
CA THR A 26 -0.61 1.18 6.52
C THR A 26 -0.59 0.91 8.01
N ILE A 27 -0.91 1.92 8.81
CA ILE A 27 -0.98 1.81 10.28
C ILE A 27 -2.03 0.77 10.66
N LEU A 28 -3.21 0.82 10.05
CA LEU A 28 -4.30 -0.09 10.37
C LEU A 28 -4.06 -1.51 9.90
N ILE A 29 -3.45 -1.69 8.72
CA ILE A 29 -3.02 -3.02 8.28
C ILE A 29 -1.99 -3.61 9.25
N LEU A 30 -1.05 -2.81 9.75
CA LEU A 30 -0.12 -3.30 10.76
C LEU A 30 -0.83 -3.60 12.09
N LEU A 31 -1.65 -2.69 12.61
CA LEU A 31 -2.39 -2.90 13.86
C LEU A 31 -3.35 -4.09 13.83
N THR A 32 -3.86 -4.48 12.67
CA THR A 32 -4.81 -5.59 12.53
C THR A 32 -4.09 -6.94 12.42
N PHE A 33 -3.05 -7.02 11.58
CA PHE A 33 -2.37 -8.28 11.28
C PHE A 33 -1.21 -8.61 12.25
N PHE A 34 -0.52 -7.59 12.78
CA PHE A 34 0.66 -7.77 13.63
C PHE A 34 0.34 -8.44 14.98
N PRO A 35 -0.73 -8.07 15.71
CA PRO A 35 -1.11 -8.79 16.93
C PRO A 35 -1.47 -10.25 16.66
N VAL A 36 -2.13 -10.52 15.53
CA VAL A 36 -2.54 -11.88 15.15
C VAL A 36 -1.33 -12.77 14.89
N TYR A 37 -0.24 -12.22 14.32
CA TYR A 37 1.04 -12.93 14.22
C TYR A 37 1.55 -13.40 15.60
N PHE A 38 1.56 -12.52 16.61
CA PHE A 38 2.05 -12.86 17.94
C PHE A 38 1.19 -13.89 18.67
N LEU A 39 -0.09 -14.02 18.34
CA LEU A 39 -0.95 -15.08 18.89
C LEU A 39 -0.47 -16.50 18.56
N TYR A 40 0.39 -16.67 17.55
CA TYR A 40 1.00 -17.95 17.22
C TYR A 40 2.31 -18.22 17.97
N LYS A 41 2.90 -17.19 18.59
CA LYS A 41 4.15 -17.30 19.36
C LYS A 41 3.95 -17.24 20.86
N LEU A 42 2.92 -16.52 21.31
CA LEU A 42 2.62 -16.37 22.73
C LEU A 42 1.71 -17.50 23.22
N ASN A 43 2.06 -18.12 24.35
CA ASN A 43 1.23 -19.12 25.00
C ASN A 43 0.12 -18.45 25.83
N LEU A 44 -0.90 -17.94 25.15
CA LEU A 44 -2.02 -17.22 25.76
C LEU A 44 -3.23 -18.13 26.01
N TYR A 45 -3.99 -17.80 27.07
CA TYR A 45 -5.30 -18.41 27.33
C TYR A 45 -6.25 -18.22 26.16
N ARG A 46 -7.12 -19.22 25.90
CA ARG A 46 -8.04 -19.26 24.76
C ARG A 46 -8.92 -18.00 24.63
N TRP A 47 -9.40 -17.46 25.75
CA TRP A 47 -10.25 -16.26 25.75
C TRP A 47 -9.49 -15.00 25.29
N LYS A 48 -8.23 -14.81 25.71
CA LYS A 48 -7.38 -13.69 25.27
C LYS A 48 -7.14 -13.77 23.76
N ARG A 49 -6.89 -14.99 23.27
CA ARG A 49 -6.69 -15.26 21.84
C ARG A 49 -7.92 -14.90 21.01
N ALA A 50 -9.11 -15.30 21.48
CA ALA A 50 -10.38 -14.94 20.85
C ALA A 50 -10.61 -13.42 20.87
N LEU A 51 -10.36 -12.76 22.01
CA LEU A 51 -10.51 -11.31 22.15
C LEU A 51 -9.61 -10.55 21.16
N THR A 52 -8.34 -10.92 21.04
CA THR A 52 -7.41 -10.26 20.09
C THR A 52 -7.85 -10.44 18.65
N ILE A 53 -8.28 -11.65 18.24
CA ILE A 53 -8.77 -11.89 16.88
C ILE A 53 -10.03 -11.05 16.62
N THR A 54 -11.00 -11.07 17.54
CA THR A 54 -12.24 -10.31 17.40
C THR A 54 -11.97 -8.81 17.33
N ALA A 55 -11.07 -8.27 18.16
CA ALA A 55 -10.67 -6.87 18.12
C ALA A 55 -10.03 -6.50 16.78
N SER A 56 -9.08 -7.30 16.28
CA SER A 56 -8.46 -7.09 14.96
C SER A 56 -9.49 -7.09 13.83
N VAL A 57 -10.46 -8.02 13.86
CA VAL A 57 -11.52 -8.12 12.84
C VAL A 57 -12.46 -6.91 12.89
N ILE A 58 -12.89 -6.51 14.09
CA ILE A 58 -13.77 -5.34 14.26
C ILE A 58 -13.07 -4.08 13.76
N ILE A 59 -11.83 -3.81 14.19
CA ILE A 59 -11.06 -2.63 13.76
C ILE A 59 -10.91 -2.62 12.23
N PHE A 60 -10.56 -3.75 11.63
CA PHE A 60 -10.39 -3.87 10.19
C PHE A 60 -11.70 -3.58 9.44
N ILE A 61 -12.80 -4.23 9.82
CA ILE A 61 -14.11 -4.06 9.17
C ILE A 61 -14.62 -2.63 9.34
N SER A 62 -14.56 -2.09 10.56
CA SER A 62 -14.98 -0.71 10.84
C SER A 62 -14.24 0.30 9.99
N TYR A 63 -12.92 0.13 9.81
CA TYR A 63 -12.16 1.04 8.96
C TYR A 63 -12.47 0.87 7.47
N VAL A 64 -12.59 -0.37 6.99
CA VAL A 64 -12.94 -0.63 5.58
C VAL A 64 -14.29 -0.01 5.21
N ILE A 65 -15.27 -0.04 6.12
CA ILE A 65 -16.60 0.55 5.89
C ILE A 65 -16.54 2.09 5.83
N VAL A 66 -15.72 2.72 6.67
CA VAL A 66 -15.66 4.18 6.81
C VAL A 66 -14.66 4.84 5.86
N SER A 67 -13.68 4.08 5.36
CA SER A 67 -12.59 4.61 4.52
C SER A 67 -13.10 5.15 3.18
N GLU A 68 -12.84 6.43 2.90
CA GLU A 68 -13.08 7.06 1.59
C GLU A 68 -11.89 6.85 0.62
N SER A 69 -10.77 6.31 1.11
CA SER A 69 -9.57 6.06 0.29
C SER A 69 -9.77 4.88 -0.68
N LYS A 70 -10.10 5.19 -1.94
CA LYS A 70 -10.24 4.20 -3.02
C LYS A 70 -8.98 3.37 -3.23
N GLY A 71 -7.81 4.01 -3.12
CA GLY A 71 -6.51 3.32 -3.24
C GLY A 71 -6.30 2.29 -2.14
N PHE A 72 -6.68 2.61 -0.90
CA PHE A 72 -6.64 1.67 0.21
C PHE A 72 -7.57 0.47 -0.03
N LEU A 73 -8.82 0.72 -0.41
CA LEU A 73 -9.81 -0.36 -0.62
C LEU A 73 -9.36 -1.34 -1.70
N VAL A 74 -8.87 -0.84 -2.85
CA VAL A 74 -8.35 -1.68 -3.93
C VAL A 74 -7.15 -2.50 -3.47
N LEU A 75 -6.21 -1.89 -2.75
CA LEU A 75 -5.04 -2.63 -2.25
C LEU A 75 -5.39 -3.67 -1.20
N VAL A 76 -6.35 -3.38 -0.32
CA VAL A 76 -6.87 -4.36 0.62
C VAL A 76 -7.45 -5.56 -0.11
N MET A 77 -8.24 -5.34 -1.16
CA MET A 77 -8.77 -6.42 -1.99
C MET A 77 -7.63 -7.25 -2.59
N ILE A 78 -6.64 -6.61 -3.23
CA ILE A 78 -5.51 -7.31 -3.86
C ILE A 78 -4.65 -8.07 -2.85
N CYS A 79 -4.44 -7.55 -1.64
CA CYS A 79 -3.56 -8.17 -0.65
C CYS A 79 -4.26 -9.25 0.20
N VAL A 80 -5.52 -9.04 0.55
CA VAL A 80 -6.27 -9.91 1.47
C VAL A 80 -7.01 -11.03 0.72
N LEU A 81 -7.57 -10.75 -0.48
CA LEU A 81 -8.33 -11.76 -1.25
C LEU A 81 -7.52 -13.01 -1.61
N PRO A 82 -6.25 -12.93 -2.05
CA PRO A 82 -5.47 -14.13 -2.38
C PRO A 82 -5.33 -15.08 -1.19
N LEU A 83 -5.31 -14.55 0.03
CA LEU A 83 -5.13 -15.33 1.25
C LEU A 83 -6.44 -15.84 1.81
N ALA A 84 -7.52 -15.05 1.72
CA ALA A 84 -8.87 -15.58 1.90
C ALA A 84 -9.11 -16.75 0.95
N PHE A 85 -8.69 -16.64 -0.31
CA PHE A 85 -8.81 -17.70 -1.31
C PHE A 85 -7.94 -18.93 -0.99
N GLN A 86 -6.68 -18.75 -0.59
CA GLN A 86 -5.83 -19.87 -0.15
C GLN A 86 -6.40 -20.60 1.07
N PHE A 87 -6.93 -19.86 2.05
CA PHE A 87 -7.58 -20.43 3.23
C PHE A 87 -8.85 -21.21 2.88
N ILE A 88 -9.71 -20.62 2.04
CA ILE A 88 -10.92 -21.27 1.52
C ILE A 88 -10.58 -22.56 0.76
N LYS A 89 -9.54 -22.55 -0.08
CA LYS A 89 -9.11 -23.73 -0.85
C LYS A 89 -8.72 -24.90 0.05
N LYS A 90 -8.18 -24.63 1.24
CA LYS A 90 -7.75 -25.63 2.23
C LYS A 90 -8.93 -26.29 2.97
N HIS A 91 -10.07 -25.61 3.09
CA HIS A 91 -11.24 -26.09 3.83
C HIS A 91 -12.40 -26.49 2.91
N LYS A 92 -12.65 -27.80 2.80
CA LYS A 92 -13.60 -28.41 1.84
C LYS A 92 -15.04 -27.84 1.91
N TYR A 93 -15.52 -27.50 3.10
CA TYR A 93 -16.84 -26.90 3.34
C TYR A 93 -16.92 -25.43 2.87
N LEU A 94 -15.92 -24.62 3.24
CA LEU A 94 -15.79 -23.23 2.81
C LEU A 94 -15.61 -23.11 1.30
N ARG A 95 -14.94 -24.07 0.65
CA ARG A 95 -14.78 -24.11 -0.80
C ARG A 95 -16.13 -24.17 -1.55
N ARG A 96 -17.11 -24.92 -1.03
CA ARG A 96 -18.42 -25.08 -1.67
C ARG A 96 -19.25 -23.79 -1.55
N ILE A 97 -19.23 -23.16 -0.37
CA ILE A 97 -19.88 -21.87 -0.12
C ILE A 97 -19.19 -20.75 -0.91
N SER A 98 -17.86 -20.77 -0.99
CA SER A 98 -17.09 -19.76 -1.69
C SER A 98 -17.31 -19.72 -3.19
N PHE A 99 -17.62 -20.86 -3.83
CA PHE A 99 -17.91 -20.88 -5.27
C PHE A 99 -19.24 -20.18 -5.57
N ILE A 100 -20.24 -20.42 -4.73
CA ILE A 100 -21.55 -19.76 -4.80
C ILE A 100 -21.40 -18.27 -4.47
N LEU A 101 -20.66 -17.95 -3.41
CA LEU A 101 -20.39 -16.57 -3.00
C LEU A 101 -19.55 -15.81 -4.04
N ALA A 102 -18.57 -16.45 -4.67
CA ALA A 102 -17.75 -15.84 -5.72
C ALA A 102 -18.56 -15.58 -6.99
N GLY A 103 -19.43 -16.51 -7.39
CA GLY A 103 -20.37 -16.28 -8.49
C GLY A 103 -21.32 -15.11 -8.20
N PHE A 104 -21.83 -15.02 -6.97
CA PHE A 104 -22.68 -13.92 -6.54
C PHE A 104 -21.93 -12.58 -6.45
N ILE A 105 -20.71 -12.56 -5.90
CA ILE A 105 -19.84 -11.37 -5.86
C ILE A 105 -19.46 -10.95 -7.27
N LEU A 106 -19.16 -11.88 -8.17
CA LEU A 106 -18.84 -11.57 -9.58
C LEU A 106 -20.06 -10.97 -10.29
N ALA A 107 -21.25 -11.54 -10.10
CA ALA A 107 -22.48 -11.00 -10.67
C ALA A 107 -22.79 -9.60 -10.14
N LEU A 108 -22.65 -9.39 -8.82
CA LEU A 108 -22.77 -8.07 -8.21
C LEU A 108 -21.70 -7.10 -8.70
N PHE A 109 -20.46 -7.57 -8.89
CA PHE A 109 -19.36 -6.77 -9.41
C PHE A 109 -19.61 -6.35 -10.87
N VAL A 110 -20.12 -7.25 -11.73
CA VAL A 110 -20.48 -6.92 -13.11
C VAL A 110 -21.62 -5.91 -13.16
N VAL A 111 -22.69 -6.10 -12.37
CA VAL A 111 -23.81 -5.15 -12.27
C VAL A 111 -23.33 -3.80 -11.71
N ALA A 112 -22.46 -3.83 -10.70
CA ALA A 112 -21.87 -2.62 -10.13
C ALA A 112 -20.99 -1.91 -11.16
N VAL A 113 -20.12 -2.60 -11.90
CA VAL A 113 -19.26 -2.01 -12.93
C VAL A 113 -20.07 -1.41 -14.08
N ILE A 114 -21.15 -2.06 -14.51
CA ILE A 114 -22.02 -1.52 -15.58
C ILE A 114 -22.72 -0.24 -15.09
N ASN A 115 -23.33 -0.26 -13.90
CA ASN A 115 -24.04 0.90 -13.35
C ASN A 115 -23.11 2.01 -12.86
N LEU A 116 -21.91 1.66 -12.41
CA LEU A 116 -20.88 2.61 -11.98
C LEU A 116 -20.01 3.08 -13.15
N ARG A 117 -20.15 2.54 -14.37
CA ARG A 117 -19.33 2.94 -15.51
C ARG A 117 -19.40 4.44 -15.72
N ASP A 118 -20.60 5.00 -15.80
CA ASP A 118 -20.79 6.42 -16.07
C ASP A 118 -20.32 7.29 -14.89
N VAL A 119 -20.57 6.84 -13.65
CA VAL A 119 -20.05 7.49 -12.42
C VAL A 119 -18.52 7.41 -12.33
N MET A 120 -17.92 6.30 -12.79
CA MET A 120 -16.48 6.08 -12.83
C MET A 120 -15.84 6.93 -13.91
N PHE A 121 -16.44 7.06 -15.10
CA PHE A 121 -15.96 7.94 -16.15
C PHE A 121 -16.01 9.41 -15.73
N ASP A 122 -17.12 9.86 -15.12
CA ASP A 122 -17.22 11.20 -14.56
C ASP A 122 -16.18 11.43 -13.45
N GLN A 123 -15.95 10.45 -12.58
CA GLN A 123 -14.92 10.57 -11.55
C GLN A 123 -13.49 10.41 -12.09
N PHE A 124 -13.29 9.69 -13.18
CA PHE A 124 -11.98 9.52 -13.80
C PHE A 124 -11.50 10.84 -14.40
N ASN A 125 -12.40 11.55 -15.10
CA ASN A 125 -12.11 12.83 -15.73
C ASN A 125 -12.16 14.00 -14.72
N ASN A 126 -13.12 14.00 -13.79
CA ASN A 126 -13.32 15.13 -12.88
C ASN A 126 -12.59 15.00 -11.52
N SER A 127 -12.09 13.81 -11.13
CA SER A 127 -11.34 13.72 -9.89
C SER A 127 -9.92 14.26 -10.07
N ILE A 128 -9.61 15.26 -9.26
CA ILE A 128 -8.28 15.85 -9.15
C ILE A 128 -7.22 14.76 -8.86
N THR A 129 -7.58 13.71 -8.11
CA THR A 129 -6.61 12.69 -7.64
C THR A 129 -6.07 11.79 -8.76
N PHE A 130 -6.90 11.41 -9.74
CA PHE A 130 -6.45 10.52 -10.81
C PHE A 130 -5.53 11.26 -11.80
N GLY A 131 -5.93 12.46 -12.24
CA GLY A 131 -5.10 13.32 -13.08
C GLY A 131 -3.74 13.60 -12.42
N THR A 132 -3.76 13.97 -11.14
CA THR A 132 -2.52 14.21 -10.40
C THR A 132 -1.59 12.99 -10.36
N ARG A 133 -2.11 11.78 -10.17
CA ARG A 133 -1.25 10.61 -10.04
C ARG A 133 -0.70 10.14 -11.38
N PHE A 134 -1.52 10.09 -12.42
CA PHE A 134 -1.06 9.62 -13.74
C PHE A 134 -0.01 10.53 -14.34
N THR A 135 -0.23 11.85 -14.32
CA THR A 135 0.75 12.80 -14.83
C THR A 135 2.02 12.83 -13.96
N SER A 136 1.91 12.68 -12.63
CA SER A 136 3.09 12.55 -11.75
C SER A 136 3.92 11.30 -12.07
N ILE A 137 3.28 10.15 -12.30
CA ILE A 137 3.95 8.90 -12.68
C ILE A 137 4.62 9.05 -14.05
N TYR A 138 3.90 9.63 -15.01
CA TYR A 138 4.44 9.88 -16.35
C TYR A 138 5.67 10.77 -16.29
N ALA A 139 5.60 11.90 -15.57
CA ALA A 139 6.73 12.81 -15.40
C ALA A 139 7.91 12.12 -14.69
N ALA A 140 7.65 11.29 -13.68
CA ALA A 140 8.71 10.53 -13.02
C ALA A 140 9.43 9.55 -13.96
N ILE A 141 8.67 8.85 -14.82
CA ILE A 141 9.24 7.95 -15.82
C ILE A 141 10.03 8.74 -16.85
N ASP A 142 9.52 9.86 -17.32
CA ASP A 142 10.19 10.72 -18.29
C ASP A 142 11.53 11.24 -17.76
N VAL A 143 11.58 11.74 -16.51
CA VAL A 143 12.85 12.13 -15.87
C VAL A 143 13.81 10.94 -15.75
N PHE A 144 13.31 9.76 -15.37
CA PHE A 144 14.14 8.55 -15.28
C PHE A 144 14.72 8.15 -16.64
N LEU A 145 13.94 8.24 -17.72
CA LEU A 145 14.40 7.92 -19.07
C LEU A 145 15.45 8.90 -19.59
N HIS A 146 15.40 10.16 -19.17
CA HIS A 146 16.42 11.17 -19.48
C HIS A 146 17.64 11.10 -18.56
N SER A 147 17.51 10.48 -17.39
CA SER A 147 18.58 10.39 -16.38
C SER A 147 18.55 9.05 -15.64
N TYR A 148 19.08 8.01 -16.27
CA TYR A 148 19.02 6.63 -15.77
C TYR A 148 19.71 6.39 -14.42
N ILE A 149 20.67 7.23 -14.03
CA ILE A 149 21.38 7.12 -12.74
C ILE A 149 20.62 7.85 -11.62
N GLY A 150 19.58 8.61 -11.96
CA GLY A 150 18.87 9.50 -11.06
C GLY A 150 19.51 10.89 -10.99
N VAL A 151 18.72 11.86 -10.53
CA VAL A 151 19.10 13.29 -10.50
C VAL A 151 19.33 13.82 -9.08
N GLY A 152 19.18 12.96 -8.06
CA GLY A 152 19.23 13.33 -6.65
C GLY A 152 18.16 14.34 -6.22
N TYR A 153 18.18 14.74 -4.95
CA TYR A 153 17.20 15.70 -4.40
C TYR A 153 17.27 17.07 -5.07
N SER A 154 18.48 17.56 -5.39
CA SER A 154 18.65 18.87 -6.03
C SER A 154 18.14 18.87 -7.46
N GLY A 155 18.39 17.82 -8.24
CA GLY A 155 17.89 17.71 -9.60
C GLY A 155 16.38 17.50 -9.65
N PHE A 156 15.81 16.77 -8.69
CA PHE A 156 14.36 16.56 -8.59
C PHE A 156 13.58 17.88 -8.56
N VAL A 157 14.03 18.87 -7.79
CA VAL A 157 13.37 20.18 -7.69
C VAL A 157 13.29 20.92 -9.03
N ASN A 158 14.18 20.62 -9.97
CA ASN A 158 14.22 21.26 -11.30
C ASN A 158 13.60 20.38 -12.39
N PHE A 159 14.06 19.14 -12.52
CA PHE A 159 13.67 18.26 -13.62
C PHE A 159 12.24 17.72 -13.47
N TYR A 160 11.75 17.50 -12.25
CA TYR A 160 10.40 16.98 -12.06
C TYR A 160 9.32 18.00 -12.44
N PRO A 161 9.37 19.28 -12.01
CA PRO A 161 8.45 20.30 -12.51
C PRO A 161 8.55 20.54 -14.03
N GLN A 162 9.75 20.51 -14.60
CA GLN A 162 9.93 20.65 -16.06
C GLN A 162 9.26 19.51 -16.83
N SER A 163 9.41 18.27 -16.36
CA SER A 163 8.76 17.11 -16.98
C SER A 163 7.24 17.14 -16.81
N ILE A 164 6.74 17.63 -15.66
CA ILE A 164 5.32 17.93 -15.48
C ILE A 164 4.84 18.94 -16.53
N GLU A 165 5.55 20.06 -16.71
CA GLU A 165 5.18 21.10 -17.66
C GLU A 165 5.16 20.56 -19.10
N ALA A 166 6.17 19.78 -19.48
CA ALA A 166 6.21 19.11 -20.78
C ALA A 166 5.04 18.13 -20.98
N ALA A 167 4.74 17.31 -19.96
CA ALA A 167 3.61 16.38 -19.97
C ALA A 167 2.27 17.12 -20.15
N MET A 168 2.11 18.26 -19.49
CA MET A 168 0.92 19.10 -19.61
C MET A 168 0.78 19.75 -20.98
N ASN A 169 1.89 20.22 -21.56
CA ASN A 169 1.89 20.87 -22.87
C ASN A 169 1.75 19.86 -24.04
N SER A 170 1.95 18.57 -23.78
CA SER A 170 1.83 17.51 -24.79
C SER A 170 0.39 17.18 -25.22
N GLY A 171 -0.61 17.65 -24.46
CA GLY A 171 -2.03 17.34 -24.70
C GLY A 171 -2.48 15.94 -24.24
N VAL A 172 -1.56 15.09 -23.79
CA VAL A 172 -1.85 13.70 -23.35
C VAL A 172 -2.82 13.65 -22.15
N PHE A 173 -2.84 14.71 -21.35
CA PHE A 173 -3.62 14.78 -20.11
C PHE A 173 -4.76 15.83 -20.12
N ASP A 174 -5.13 16.34 -21.30
CA ASP A 174 -6.13 17.42 -21.44
C ASP A 174 -7.53 17.05 -20.93
N GLY A 175 -7.85 15.75 -20.87
CA GLY A 175 -9.10 15.23 -20.32
C GLY A 175 -9.17 15.19 -18.79
N PHE A 176 -8.09 15.55 -18.07
CA PHE A 176 -8.01 15.47 -16.62
C PHE A 176 -8.02 16.84 -15.94
N ASN A 177 -8.52 16.88 -14.70
CA ASN A 177 -8.36 18.05 -13.85
C ASN A 177 -6.95 18.11 -13.24
N LEU A 178 -6.09 18.99 -13.80
CA LEU A 178 -4.68 19.14 -13.43
C LEU A 178 -4.38 20.28 -12.43
N GLN A 179 -5.39 20.84 -11.76
CA GLN A 179 -5.19 22.00 -10.87
C GLN A 179 -4.15 21.75 -9.76
N GLU A 180 -4.13 20.55 -9.19
CA GLU A 180 -3.18 20.19 -8.12
C GLU A 180 -1.74 20.08 -8.65
N ILE A 181 -1.55 19.50 -9.84
CA ILE A 181 -0.24 19.41 -10.47
C ILE A 181 0.29 20.78 -10.89
N LYS A 182 -0.58 21.67 -11.40
CA LYS A 182 -0.17 23.03 -11.77
C LYS A 182 0.46 23.79 -10.59
N ALA A 183 0.07 23.46 -9.36
CA ALA A 183 0.69 24.06 -8.18
C ALA A 183 2.18 23.68 -8.03
N TYR A 184 2.60 22.51 -8.50
CA TYR A 184 4.01 22.09 -8.48
C TYR A 184 4.92 22.92 -9.41
N LEU A 185 4.35 23.65 -10.36
CA LEU A 185 5.10 24.57 -11.23
C LEU A 185 5.38 25.92 -10.56
N SER A 186 4.58 26.31 -9.56
CA SER A 186 4.70 27.61 -8.89
C SER A 186 5.31 27.55 -7.49
N THR A 187 5.38 26.35 -6.88
CA THR A 187 6.00 26.17 -5.57
C THR A 187 6.66 24.81 -5.44
N THR A 188 7.79 24.78 -4.73
CA THR A 188 8.49 23.55 -4.33
C THR A 188 7.90 22.93 -3.05
N LYS A 189 6.95 23.61 -2.41
CA LYS A 189 6.32 23.15 -1.17
C LYS A 189 5.47 21.90 -1.44
N ALA A 190 5.78 20.80 -0.74
CA ALA A 190 5.12 19.50 -0.88
C ALA A 190 5.24 18.89 -2.30
N LEU A 191 6.31 19.22 -3.03
CA LEU A 191 6.64 18.60 -4.31
C LEU A 191 6.99 17.12 -4.09
N SER A 192 6.16 16.24 -4.64
CA SER A 192 6.31 14.78 -4.59
C SER A 192 5.42 14.16 -5.66
N THR A 193 5.80 12.99 -6.16
CA THR A 193 4.95 12.13 -7.01
C THR A 193 3.82 11.48 -6.21
N LYS A 194 3.80 11.68 -4.88
CA LYS A 194 2.94 10.99 -3.91
C LYS A 194 3.12 9.48 -3.91
N SER A 195 4.28 9.02 -4.37
CA SER A 195 4.68 7.62 -4.41
C SER A 195 6.13 7.51 -4.00
N GLU A 196 6.40 6.74 -2.96
CA GLU A 196 7.77 6.45 -2.53
C GLU A 196 8.59 5.88 -3.68
N PHE A 197 7.98 4.99 -4.48
CA PHE A 197 8.69 4.35 -5.57
C PHE A 197 9.14 5.37 -6.62
N PHE A 198 8.24 6.23 -7.07
CA PHE A 198 8.54 7.16 -8.16
C PHE A 198 9.41 8.34 -7.71
N ASP A 199 9.27 8.82 -6.48
CA ASP A 199 10.18 9.84 -5.90
C ASP A 199 11.62 9.31 -5.90
N ASN A 200 11.83 8.13 -5.34
CA ASN A 200 13.16 7.54 -5.27
C ASN A 200 13.68 7.01 -6.62
N LEU A 201 12.79 6.68 -7.56
CA LEU A 201 13.19 6.39 -8.94
C LEU A 201 13.81 7.62 -9.60
N ILE A 202 13.25 8.82 -9.39
CA ILE A 202 13.84 10.06 -9.89
C ILE A 202 15.16 10.35 -9.15
N PHE A 203 15.21 10.16 -7.83
CA PHE A 203 16.41 10.46 -7.05
C PHE A 203 17.60 9.56 -7.41
N GLY A 204 17.39 8.24 -7.49
CA GLY A 204 18.47 7.24 -7.57
C GLY A 204 18.42 6.32 -8.79
N GLY A 205 17.45 6.51 -9.71
CA GLY A 205 17.37 5.80 -10.98
C GLY A 205 17.53 4.28 -10.86
N ILE A 206 18.43 3.72 -11.66
CA ILE A 206 18.67 2.27 -11.72
C ILE A 206 19.27 1.71 -10.44
N VAL A 207 20.04 2.51 -9.70
CA VAL A 207 20.57 2.13 -8.38
C VAL A 207 19.41 1.94 -7.40
N TYR A 208 18.42 2.83 -7.44
CA TYR A 208 17.21 2.67 -6.65
C TYR A 208 16.39 1.45 -7.09
N LEU A 209 16.27 1.14 -8.39
CA LEU A 209 15.59 -0.09 -8.83
C LEU A 209 16.24 -1.34 -8.26
N TYR A 210 17.57 -1.41 -8.26
CA TYR A 210 18.31 -2.51 -7.63
C TYR A 210 18.05 -2.57 -6.12
N PHE A 211 18.12 -1.43 -5.43
CA PHE A 211 17.80 -1.34 -4.01
C PHE A 211 16.35 -1.81 -3.72
N PHE A 212 15.38 -1.31 -4.47
CA PHE A 212 13.97 -1.65 -4.30
C PHE A 212 13.72 -3.14 -4.49
N TYR A 213 14.33 -3.73 -5.53
CA TYR A 213 14.28 -5.17 -5.75
C TYR A 213 14.86 -5.95 -4.57
N LYS A 214 16.08 -5.61 -4.11
CA LYS A 214 16.74 -6.29 -3.00
C LYS A 214 16.01 -6.12 -1.66
N PHE A 215 15.57 -4.91 -1.37
CA PHE A 215 15.05 -4.54 -0.07
C PHE A 215 13.58 -4.93 0.10
N PHE A 216 12.74 -4.76 -0.92
CA PHE A 216 11.31 -5.06 -0.82
C PHE A 216 10.94 -6.38 -1.48
N ILE A 217 11.29 -6.56 -2.75
CA ILE A 217 10.82 -7.69 -3.55
C ILE A 217 11.47 -9.00 -3.10
N GLN A 218 12.80 -9.03 -2.99
CA GLN A 218 13.52 -10.21 -2.53
C GLN A 218 13.15 -10.56 -1.08
N ARG A 219 12.94 -9.56 -0.21
CA ARG A 219 12.45 -9.78 1.17
C ARG A 219 11.08 -10.45 1.18
N TYR A 220 10.14 -10.00 0.35
CA TYR A 220 8.84 -10.66 0.20
C TYR A 220 8.99 -12.12 -0.25
N TYR A 221 9.82 -12.38 -1.26
CA TYR A 221 10.06 -13.75 -1.73
C TYR A 221 10.73 -14.64 -0.68
N ASN A 222 11.71 -14.14 0.07
CA ASN A 222 12.35 -14.91 1.15
C ASN A 222 11.34 -15.26 2.25
N LEU A 223 10.53 -14.28 2.68
CA LEU A 223 9.47 -14.52 3.65
C LEU A 223 8.44 -15.53 3.11
N SER A 224 8.18 -15.52 1.80
CA SER A 224 7.24 -16.44 1.13
C SER A 224 7.67 -17.91 1.14
N LYS A 225 8.98 -18.17 1.24
CA LYS A 225 9.55 -19.54 1.31
C LYS A 225 9.31 -20.23 2.67
N ILE A 226 9.05 -19.47 3.73
CA ILE A 226 8.84 -20.02 5.08
C ILE A 226 7.45 -20.68 5.15
N ALA A 227 7.35 -22.00 5.13
CA ALA A 227 6.06 -22.71 5.09
C ALA A 227 5.31 -22.75 6.46
N ARG A 228 5.14 -21.58 7.10
CA ARG A 228 4.52 -21.43 8.43
C ARG A 228 3.29 -20.52 8.33
N GLN A 229 2.17 -20.95 8.93
CA GLN A 229 0.89 -20.25 8.82
C GLN A 229 0.94 -18.83 9.40
N GLU A 230 1.70 -18.62 10.47
CA GLU A 230 1.84 -17.32 11.10
C GLU A 230 2.47 -16.28 10.16
N THR A 231 3.36 -16.70 9.25
CA THR A 231 4.05 -15.77 8.34
C THR A 231 3.11 -15.11 7.33
N TYR A 232 1.92 -15.68 7.08
CA TYR A 232 0.91 -15.04 6.25
C TYR A 232 0.45 -13.69 6.81
N PHE A 233 0.35 -13.56 8.13
CA PHE A 233 0.00 -12.31 8.80
C PHE A 233 1.11 -11.24 8.70
N LEU A 234 2.30 -11.61 8.22
CA LEU A 234 3.40 -10.69 7.92
C LEU A 234 3.56 -10.43 6.41
N ARG A 235 3.22 -11.40 5.57
CA ARG A 235 3.23 -11.23 4.11
C ARG A 235 2.18 -10.24 3.63
N ILE A 236 0.98 -10.23 4.25
CA ILE A 236 -0.10 -9.29 3.87
C ILE A 236 0.36 -7.85 4.07
N PRO A 237 0.80 -7.43 5.26
CA PRO A 237 1.21 -6.05 5.45
C PRO A 237 2.42 -5.69 4.59
N LEU A 238 3.36 -6.61 4.36
CA LEU A 238 4.50 -6.36 3.48
C LEU A 238 4.06 -6.07 2.04
N LEU A 239 3.22 -6.94 1.45
CA LEU A 239 2.71 -6.73 0.10
C LEU A 239 1.91 -5.42 0.01
N PHE A 240 1.08 -5.16 1.02
CA PHE A 240 0.31 -3.93 1.10
C PHE A 240 1.20 -2.70 1.13
N ILE A 241 2.26 -2.71 1.95
CA ILE A 241 3.24 -1.61 2.05
C ILE A 241 3.91 -1.39 0.69
N ILE A 242 4.39 -2.45 0.04
CA ILE A 242 5.07 -2.37 -1.27
C ILE A 242 4.15 -1.72 -2.30
N LEU A 243 2.92 -2.24 -2.45
CA LEU A 243 1.97 -1.72 -3.41
C LEU A 243 1.51 -0.30 -3.07
N ALA A 244 1.30 0.00 -1.79
CA ALA A 244 0.95 1.35 -1.36
C ALA A 244 2.08 2.33 -1.69
N GLY A 245 3.34 1.95 -1.45
CA GLY A 245 4.52 2.77 -1.76
C GLY A 245 4.71 3.02 -3.25
N ILE A 246 4.25 2.10 -4.10
CA ILE A 246 4.23 2.30 -5.56
C ILE A 246 3.09 3.24 -5.97
N ILE A 247 1.92 3.13 -5.36
CA ILE A 247 0.71 3.76 -5.89
C ILE A 247 0.39 5.12 -5.25
N TYR A 248 0.58 5.30 -3.93
CA TYR A 248 0.00 6.48 -3.25
C TYR A 248 0.58 6.91 -1.89
N ILE A 249 1.59 6.25 -1.33
CA ILE A 249 2.24 6.73 -0.09
C ILE A 249 3.74 6.93 -0.27
N THR A 250 4.28 7.86 0.51
CA THR A 250 5.70 8.04 0.79
C THR A 250 6.04 7.50 2.19
N TYR A 251 7.23 6.94 2.40
CA TYR A 251 7.67 6.32 3.65
C TYR A 251 8.46 7.26 4.56
N HIS A 252 8.88 8.45 4.11
CA HIS A 252 9.80 9.33 4.86
C HIS A 252 9.41 9.59 6.32
N ILE A 253 8.11 9.71 6.63
CA ILE A 253 7.62 9.94 7.99
C ILE A 253 6.83 8.75 8.58
N LYS A 254 6.90 7.59 7.92
CA LYS A 254 6.15 6.38 8.29
C LYS A 254 6.98 5.43 9.13
N TYR A 255 7.21 5.80 10.39
CA TYR A 255 7.97 4.97 11.34
C TYR A 255 7.37 3.56 11.50
N GLU A 256 6.06 3.41 11.35
CA GLU A 256 5.39 2.10 11.41
C GLU A 256 5.87 1.16 10.29
N VAL A 257 6.15 1.70 9.11
CA VAL A 257 6.66 0.93 7.96
C VAL A 257 8.10 0.48 8.23
N TRP A 258 8.96 1.40 8.66
CA TRP A 258 10.37 1.10 8.96
C TRP A 258 10.52 0.11 10.11
N LEU A 259 9.76 0.28 11.19
CA LEU A 259 9.73 -0.65 12.32
C LEU A 259 9.28 -2.05 11.89
N PHE A 260 8.25 -2.12 11.06
CA PHE A 260 7.76 -3.39 10.53
C PHE A 260 8.82 -4.09 9.66
N LEU A 261 9.53 -3.35 8.81
CA LEU A 261 10.59 -3.91 7.97
C LEU A 261 11.77 -4.44 8.81
N ALA A 262 12.19 -3.71 9.84
CA ALA A 262 13.21 -4.19 10.78
C ALA A 262 12.77 -5.46 11.51
N PHE A 263 11.49 -5.53 11.90
CA PHE A 263 10.93 -6.73 12.51
C PHE A 263 10.93 -7.93 11.55
N LEU A 264 10.66 -7.73 10.27
CA LEU A 264 10.73 -8.81 9.27
C LEU A 264 12.13 -9.40 9.14
N ASP A 265 13.17 -8.57 9.24
CA ASP A 265 14.56 -9.05 9.21
C ASP A 265 14.85 -9.96 10.41
N PHE A 266 14.42 -9.56 11.61
CA PHE A 266 14.50 -10.40 12.81
C PHE A 266 13.74 -11.73 12.64
N VAL A 267 12.52 -11.69 12.11
CA VAL A 267 11.71 -12.90 11.90
C VAL A 267 12.37 -13.84 10.87
N GLN A 268 12.90 -13.28 9.79
CA GLN A 268 13.59 -14.05 8.76
C GLN A 268 14.83 -14.75 9.34
N GLU A 269 15.65 -14.04 10.12
CA GLU A 269 16.82 -14.60 10.80
C GLU A 269 16.42 -15.69 11.80
N TYR A 270 15.36 -15.46 12.59
CA TYR A 270 14.83 -16.45 13.55
C TYR A 270 14.44 -17.75 12.86
N TYR A 271 13.76 -17.71 11.71
CA TYR A 271 13.37 -18.94 11.00
C TYR A 271 14.52 -19.61 10.28
N TYR A 272 15.50 -18.88 9.75
CA TYR A 272 16.65 -19.49 9.10
C TYR A 272 17.58 -20.18 10.10
N LYS A 273 17.88 -19.56 11.26
CA LYS A 273 18.68 -20.18 12.32
C LYS A 273 18.03 -21.45 12.87
N ASN A 274 16.71 -21.48 12.99
CA ASN A 274 15.97 -22.64 13.47
C ASN A 274 15.67 -23.69 12.38
N ALA A 275 16.07 -23.45 11.13
CA ALA A 275 15.95 -24.39 10.02
C ALA A 275 17.26 -25.14 9.72
N GLU A 276 18.40 -24.66 10.25
CA GLU A 276 19.64 -25.43 10.23
C GLU A 276 19.50 -26.62 11.20
N PRO A 277 19.74 -27.87 10.77
CA PRO A 277 19.79 -28.97 11.71
C PRO A 277 20.91 -28.66 12.70
N THR A 278 20.58 -28.70 13.99
CA THR A 278 21.56 -28.83 15.07
C THR A 278 22.59 -29.84 14.60
N LYS A 279 23.82 -29.38 14.32
CA LYS A 279 24.95 -30.29 14.13
C LYS A 279 25.00 -31.12 15.40
N GLU A 280 24.59 -32.38 15.30
CA GLU A 280 24.76 -33.37 16.35
C GLU A 280 26.26 -33.42 16.63
N THR A 281 26.65 -32.78 17.74
CA THR A 281 27.93 -33.03 18.38
C THR A 281 27.90 -34.49 18.80
N THR A 282 28.59 -35.30 18.00
CA THR A 282 29.01 -36.67 18.31
C THR A 282 30.13 -36.65 19.33
#